data_AF-A0A354XV94-F1
#
_entry.id   AF-A0A354XV94-F1
#
_cell.length_a   1.000
_cell.length_b   1.000
_cell.length_c   1.000
_cell.angle_alpha   90.00
_cell.angle_beta   90.00
_cell.angle_gamma   90.00
#
_symmetry.space_group_name_H-M   'P 1'
#
loop_
_entity.id
_entity.type
_entity.pdbx_description
1 polymer ?
#
loop_
_entity_poly.entity_id
_entity_poly.type
_entity_poly.pdbx_seq_one_letter_code
_entity_poly.pdbx_strand_id
1 'polypeptide(L)'
;MMLVVDPDEAFGNNLLNDGGTRFNQRSPKSVFDTLHDPWFSNGVVLASNIEHNNNSFQYSYFKADLTHAYSSKVRNYTKTFCFVNTGNKQVPAFIVVLDNITSSNADFKKFWKINTIKEPLISDSSILLHNREETGPTGWTHIKTLLPAKANRKTVYWNSQDTVNPIAPLPAISTHEPETKGYQLVISPQQANKKDTFLNLFLMAADGVRPPLVHFDETSMEYRIKVLDYLVVLPSKSELLPDSFDITLLDHSDQKVILAGLKPGLWYVCKQDNNTHFKFKVKENANSLQFSGNHGTYKIWRNNPDSEGETQ
;
A
#
# COMPACT_ATOMS: atom_id res chain seq x y z
N MET A 1 -7.98 4.75 2.72
CA MET A 1 -8.28 4.53 4.16
C MET A 1 -8.81 3.11 4.34
N MET A 2 -8.55 2.46 5.47
CA MET A 2 -9.16 1.15 5.80
C MET A 2 -10.25 1.33 6.85
N LEU A 3 -11.34 0.61 6.70
CA LEU A 3 -12.45 0.57 7.64
C LEU A 3 -12.74 -0.88 8.01
N VAL A 4 -13.06 -1.13 9.28
CA VAL A 4 -13.50 -2.41 9.82
C VAL A 4 -14.73 -2.15 10.67
N VAL A 5 -15.88 -2.65 10.24
CA VAL A 5 -17.16 -2.40 10.91
C VAL A 5 -17.42 -3.51 11.92
N ASP A 6 -17.24 -3.16 13.20
CA ASP A 6 -17.76 -3.92 14.33
C ASP A 6 -19.12 -3.33 14.69
N PRO A 7 -20.25 -4.05 14.49
CA PRO A 7 -21.59 -3.49 14.70
C PRO A 7 -21.85 -3.09 16.16
N ASP A 8 -21.10 -3.63 17.12
CA ASP A 8 -21.27 -3.37 18.54
C ASP A 8 -20.33 -2.26 19.05
N GLU A 9 -19.46 -1.72 18.20
CA GLU A 9 -18.58 -0.62 18.57
C GLU A 9 -19.35 0.70 18.67
N ALA A 10 -19.22 1.36 19.82
CA ALA A 10 -19.84 2.65 20.12
C ALA A 10 -18.78 3.75 20.31
N PHE A 11 -19.06 4.93 19.76
CA PHE A 11 -18.16 6.09 19.82
C PHE A 11 -18.64 7.19 20.77
N GLY A 12 -19.79 6.99 21.41
CA GLY A 12 -20.47 7.97 22.26
C GLY A 12 -21.90 8.22 21.77
N ASN A 13 -22.65 9.02 22.53
CA ASN A 13 -24.04 9.35 22.19
C ASN A 13 -24.12 10.11 20.86
N ASN A 14 -25.03 9.68 19.98
CA ASN A 14 -25.31 10.31 18.68
C ASN A 14 -24.14 10.30 17.68
N LEU A 15 -23.11 9.49 17.89
CA LEU A 15 -22.03 9.31 16.92
C LEU A 15 -22.24 8.04 16.10
N LEU A 16 -22.04 8.17 14.80
CA LEU A 16 -22.19 7.07 13.85
C LEU A 16 -20.93 6.20 13.85
N ASN A 17 -21.14 4.89 13.76
CA ASN A 17 -20.06 3.94 13.56
C ASN A 17 -19.67 3.92 12.08
N ASP A 18 -18.57 4.59 11.74
CA ASP A 18 -18.04 4.64 10.37
C ASP A 18 -17.07 3.46 10.07
N GLY A 19 -16.89 2.55 11.02
CA GLY A 19 -15.89 1.48 10.95
C GLY A 19 -14.44 1.98 11.01
N GLY A 20 -14.21 3.26 11.34
CA GLY A 20 -12.91 3.92 11.33
C GLY A 20 -12.05 3.64 12.56
N THR A 21 -11.12 4.56 12.81
CA THR A 21 -10.21 4.55 13.96
C THR A 21 -10.95 4.87 15.26
N ARG A 22 -10.31 4.63 16.41
CA ARG A 22 -10.84 5.04 17.72
C ARG A 22 -11.13 6.53 17.74
N PHE A 23 -12.25 6.91 18.34
CA PHE A 23 -12.56 8.31 18.59
C PHE A 23 -11.90 8.77 19.90
N ASN A 24 -10.71 9.38 19.77
CA ASN A 24 -9.96 9.89 20.91
C ASN A 24 -10.33 11.36 21.19
N GLN A 25 -11.04 11.61 22.30
CA GLN A 25 -11.38 12.95 22.78
C GLN A 25 -10.51 13.44 23.95
N ARG A 26 -9.46 12.69 24.30
CA ARG A 26 -8.48 13.10 25.32
C ARG A 26 -7.38 13.92 24.66
N SER A 27 -6.85 14.88 25.40
CA SER A 27 -5.62 15.59 25.03
C SER A 27 -4.51 15.18 26.00
N PRO A 28 -3.29 14.90 25.51
CA PRO A 28 -2.17 14.66 26.41
C PRO A 28 -1.87 15.94 27.20
N LYS A 29 -1.55 15.82 28.49
CA LYS A 29 -1.21 16.98 29.33
C LYS A 29 0.29 17.26 29.36
N SER A 30 1.10 16.33 28.83
CA SER A 30 2.55 16.44 28.78
C SER A 30 3.13 15.65 27.61
N VAL A 31 4.40 15.91 27.29
CA VAL A 31 5.17 15.08 26.35
C VAL A 31 5.25 13.63 26.83
N PHE A 32 5.36 13.42 28.16
CA PHE A 32 5.39 12.07 28.73
C PHE A 32 4.08 11.32 28.43
N ASP A 33 2.92 11.97 28.59
CA ASP A 33 1.63 11.37 28.26
C ASP A 33 1.56 11.02 26.78
N THR A 34 1.96 11.93 25.89
CA THR A 34 1.97 11.69 24.44
C THR A 34 2.79 10.46 24.05
N LEU A 35 3.93 10.25 24.72
CA LEU A 35 4.88 9.19 24.38
C LEU A 35 4.55 7.84 25.06
N HIS A 36 3.88 7.84 26.21
CA HIS A 36 3.75 6.63 27.04
C HIS A 36 2.30 6.22 27.34
N ASP A 37 1.30 7.10 27.20
CA ASP A 37 -0.09 6.71 27.38
C ASP A 37 -0.57 5.96 26.10
N PRO A 38 -0.93 4.66 26.20
CA PRO A 38 -1.41 3.88 25.06
C PRO A 38 -2.61 4.50 24.36
N TRP A 39 -3.35 5.39 25.03
CA TRP A 39 -4.49 6.10 24.46
C TRP A 39 -4.11 6.95 23.24
N PHE A 40 -2.89 7.51 23.22
CA PHE A 40 -2.37 8.34 22.12
C PHE A 40 -1.56 7.55 21.08
N SER A 41 -1.35 6.24 21.29
CA SER A 41 -0.71 5.37 20.32
C SER A 41 -1.67 5.10 19.14
N ASN A 42 -1.36 5.68 17.98
CA ASN A 42 -2.12 5.48 16.74
C ASN A 42 -1.33 4.74 15.65
N GLY A 43 -0.10 4.34 15.96
CA GLY A 43 0.70 3.54 15.05
C GLY A 43 2.20 3.70 15.28
N VAL A 44 2.95 2.83 14.62
CA VAL A 44 4.40 2.75 14.69
C VAL A 44 4.94 2.67 13.27
N VAL A 45 5.93 3.51 12.95
CA VAL A 45 6.66 3.39 11.68
C VAL A 45 7.55 2.14 11.76
N LEU A 46 7.31 1.18 10.88
CA LEU A 46 8.09 -0.05 10.76
C LEU A 46 9.24 0.10 9.76
N ALA A 47 9.04 0.92 8.72
CA ALA A 47 10.08 1.28 7.77
C ALA A 47 9.81 2.63 7.09
N SER A 48 10.87 3.36 6.76
CA SER A 48 10.88 4.58 5.97
C SER A 48 12.21 4.68 5.22
N ASN A 49 12.15 4.68 3.90
CA ASN A 49 13.30 4.89 3.03
C ASN A 49 12.95 5.85 1.88
N ILE A 50 13.90 6.70 1.52
CA ILE A 50 13.83 7.59 0.36
C ILE A 50 15.13 7.36 -0.43
N GLU A 51 15.01 6.84 -1.64
CA GLU A 51 16.15 6.51 -2.49
C GLU A 51 16.39 7.61 -3.52
N HIS A 52 17.65 8.02 -3.66
CA HIS A 52 18.10 8.95 -4.69
C HIS A 52 19.23 8.30 -5.50
N ASN A 53 19.25 8.58 -6.80
CA ASN A 53 20.40 8.31 -7.67
C ASN A 53 20.89 9.63 -8.24
N ASN A 54 22.15 10.01 -7.96
CA ASN A 54 22.73 11.30 -8.36
C ASN A 54 21.80 12.49 -8.01
N ASN A 55 21.31 12.54 -6.76
CA ASN A 55 20.33 13.50 -6.23
C ASN A 55 18.92 13.43 -6.86
N SER A 56 18.69 12.64 -7.91
CA SER A 56 17.37 12.42 -8.48
C SER A 56 16.58 11.39 -7.67
N PHE A 57 15.43 11.79 -7.15
CA PHE A 57 14.52 10.91 -6.41
C PHE A 57 14.08 9.73 -7.29
N GLN A 58 14.26 8.51 -6.80
CA GLN A 58 13.90 7.27 -7.49
C GLN A 58 12.60 6.69 -6.94
N TYR A 59 12.58 6.36 -5.64
CA TYR A 59 11.42 5.77 -4.98
C TYR A 59 11.42 6.11 -3.49
N SER A 60 10.26 5.99 -2.86
CA SER A 60 10.15 5.96 -1.41
C SER A 60 9.38 4.72 -0.96
N TYR A 61 9.78 4.19 0.19
CA TYR A 61 9.15 3.05 0.83
C TYR A 61 8.78 3.45 2.25
N PHE A 62 7.51 3.24 2.62
CA PHE A 62 7.01 3.55 3.95
C PHE A 62 6.09 2.43 4.41
N LYS A 63 6.35 1.88 5.60
CA LYS A 63 5.52 0.85 6.21
C LYS A 63 5.22 1.25 7.65
N ALA A 64 3.95 1.15 8.04
CA ALA A 64 3.51 1.42 9.40
C ALA A 64 2.58 0.32 9.91
N ASP A 65 2.69 0.01 11.20
CA ASP A 65 1.68 -0.69 11.97
C ASP A 65 0.68 0.35 12.48
N LEU A 66 -0.58 0.21 12.10
CA LEU A 66 -1.68 1.09 12.46
C LEU A 66 -2.71 0.38 13.35
N THR A 67 -2.40 -0.81 13.89
CA THR A 67 -3.29 -1.62 14.72
C THR A 67 -3.88 -0.80 15.87
N HIS A 68 -3.02 -0.04 16.57
CA HIS A 68 -3.41 0.77 17.72
C HIS A 68 -4.27 1.99 17.37
N ALA A 69 -4.37 2.38 16.09
CA ALA A 69 -5.35 3.38 15.67
C ALA A 69 -6.80 2.89 15.83
N TYR A 70 -7.02 1.57 15.84
CA TYR A 70 -8.34 0.96 15.94
C TYR A 70 -8.58 0.40 17.34
N SER A 71 -9.85 0.11 17.65
CA SER A 71 -10.19 -0.63 18.86
C SER A 71 -9.78 -2.10 18.74
N SER A 72 -10.14 -2.91 19.73
CA SER A 72 -9.87 -4.36 19.74
C SER A 72 -10.51 -5.14 18.58
N LYS A 73 -11.36 -4.49 17.77
CA LYS A 73 -11.91 -5.05 16.52
C LYS A 73 -10.84 -5.39 15.48
N VAL A 74 -9.68 -4.72 15.54
CA VAL A 74 -8.50 -5.01 14.70
C VAL A 74 -7.41 -5.64 15.56
N ARG A 75 -6.90 -6.79 15.12
CA ARG A 75 -5.82 -7.54 15.77
C ARG A 75 -4.44 -7.26 15.19
N ASN A 76 -4.39 -6.97 13.89
CA ASN A 76 -3.17 -6.55 13.20
C ASN A 76 -3.57 -5.69 12.00
N TYR A 77 -2.83 -4.62 11.74
CA TYR A 77 -2.98 -3.83 10.54
C TYR A 77 -1.67 -3.15 10.15
N THR A 78 -1.07 -3.62 9.07
CA THR A 78 0.08 -2.94 8.45
C THR A 78 -0.33 -2.30 7.14
N LYS A 79 0.09 -1.06 6.94
CA LYS A 79 -0.02 -0.34 5.67
C LYS A 79 1.36 -0.07 5.11
N THR A 80 1.55 -0.41 3.83
CA THR A 80 2.80 -0.23 3.09
C THR A 80 2.54 0.63 1.87
N PHE A 81 3.42 1.60 1.63
CA PHE A 81 3.48 2.43 0.44
C PHE A 81 4.84 2.23 -0.23
N CYS A 82 4.84 2.03 -1.54
CA CYS A 82 6.02 2.13 -2.38
C CYS A 82 5.70 3.09 -3.53
N PHE A 83 6.16 4.34 -3.41
CA PHE A 83 6.05 5.34 -4.48
C PHE A 83 7.27 5.22 -5.39
N VAL A 84 7.06 5.23 -6.69
CA VAL A 84 8.13 5.18 -7.68
C VAL A 84 7.99 6.36 -8.64
N ASN A 85 9.07 7.13 -8.78
CA ASN A 85 9.24 8.13 -9.84
C ASN A 85 9.81 7.42 -11.06
N THR A 86 9.01 7.36 -12.12
CA THR A 86 9.39 6.60 -13.33
C THR A 86 10.33 7.40 -14.23
N GLY A 87 10.35 8.73 -14.11
CA GLY A 87 10.96 9.64 -15.09
C GLY A 87 10.24 9.70 -16.45
N ASN A 88 9.10 9.00 -16.61
CA ASN A 88 8.35 8.94 -17.85
C ASN A 88 7.29 10.06 -17.91
N LYS A 89 7.31 10.90 -18.95
CA LYS A 89 6.36 12.02 -19.08
C LYS A 89 4.89 11.61 -19.18
N GLN A 90 4.60 10.43 -19.73
CA GLN A 90 3.23 9.93 -19.89
C GLN A 90 2.70 9.26 -18.63
N VAL A 91 3.59 8.60 -17.87
CA VAL A 91 3.26 7.92 -16.61
C VAL A 91 4.30 8.30 -15.56
N PRO A 92 4.27 9.54 -15.01
CA PRO A 92 5.37 10.09 -14.21
C PRO A 92 5.64 9.37 -12.90
N ALA A 93 4.64 8.68 -12.35
CA ALA A 93 4.78 7.96 -11.10
C ALA A 93 3.75 6.84 -10.96
N PHE A 94 4.06 5.91 -10.07
CA PHE A 94 3.08 4.97 -9.55
C PHE A 94 3.28 4.72 -8.06
N ILE A 95 2.22 4.26 -7.38
CA ILE A 95 2.25 3.92 -5.96
C ILE A 95 1.67 2.53 -5.76
N VAL A 96 2.45 1.63 -5.17
CA VAL A 96 1.94 0.38 -4.63
C VAL A 96 1.48 0.63 -3.20
N VAL A 97 0.22 0.30 -2.90
CA VAL A 97 -0.36 0.36 -1.56
C VAL A 97 -0.78 -1.05 -1.17
N LEU A 98 -0.11 -1.59 -0.14
CA LEU A 98 -0.39 -2.91 0.42
C LEU A 98 -0.90 -2.77 1.85
N ASP A 99 -2.12 -3.24 2.06
CA ASP A 99 -2.79 -3.31 3.36
C ASP A 99 -2.98 -4.76 3.75
N ASN A 100 -2.40 -5.16 4.87
CA ASN A 100 -2.69 -6.45 5.51
C ASN A 100 -3.44 -6.17 6.80
N ILE A 101 -4.69 -6.63 6.89
CA ILE A 101 -5.55 -6.36 8.04
C ILE A 101 -6.16 -7.65 8.58
N THR A 102 -6.15 -7.79 9.90
CA THR A 102 -6.78 -8.91 10.61
C THR A 102 -7.78 -8.35 11.60
N SER A 103 -9.07 -8.67 11.43
CA SER A 103 -10.12 -8.37 12.40
C SER A 103 -10.21 -9.46 13.48
N SER A 104 -10.76 -9.09 14.64
CA SER A 104 -11.03 -10.05 15.73
C SER A 104 -12.16 -11.03 15.37
N ASN A 105 -13.12 -10.58 14.56
CA ASN A 105 -14.23 -11.37 14.02
C ASN A 105 -14.20 -11.39 12.48
N ALA A 106 -14.43 -12.56 11.88
CA ALA A 106 -14.46 -12.73 10.42
C ALA A 106 -15.63 -11.97 9.76
N ASP A 107 -16.72 -11.78 10.50
CA ASP A 107 -17.94 -11.13 10.01
C ASP A 107 -17.84 -9.60 9.99
N PHE A 108 -16.80 -9.03 10.60
CA PHE A 108 -16.55 -7.60 10.53
C PHE A 108 -16.17 -7.22 9.10
N LYS A 109 -17.07 -6.46 8.45
CA LYS A 109 -16.90 -6.02 7.07
C LYS A 109 -15.69 -5.09 6.98
N LYS A 110 -14.81 -5.37 6.03
CA LYS A 110 -13.63 -4.56 5.75
C LYS A 110 -13.78 -3.81 4.45
N PHE A 111 -13.44 -2.52 4.48
CA PHE A 111 -13.49 -1.66 3.30
C PHE A 111 -12.16 -0.95 3.11
N TRP A 112 -11.59 -1.10 1.93
CA TRP A 112 -10.59 -0.17 1.43
C TRP A 112 -11.32 0.97 0.75
N LYS A 113 -11.09 2.20 1.20
CA LYS A 113 -11.81 3.42 0.79
C LYS A 113 -10.89 4.44 0.15
N ILE A 114 -11.37 5.10 -0.90
CA ILE A 114 -10.78 6.30 -1.50
C ILE A 114 -11.85 7.35 -1.78
N ASN A 115 -11.47 8.63 -1.70
CA ASN A 115 -12.33 9.77 -2.03
C ASN A 115 -11.83 10.44 -3.32
N THR A 116 -12.75 11.01 -4.08
CA THR A 116 -12.46 11.76 -5.31
C THR A 116 -13.47 12.91 -5.44
N ILE A 117 -13.12 14.01 -6.13
CA ILE A 117 -14.04 15.13 -6.32
C ILE A 117 -15.03 14.83 -7.45
N LYS A 118 -14.55 14.35 -8.60
CA LYS A 118 -15.41 13.94 -9.72
C LYS A 118 -15.76 12.45 -9.62
N GLU A 119 -16.86 12.08 -10.26
CA GLU A 119 -17.36 10.71 -10.31
C GLU A 119 -16.28 9.76 -10.87
N PRO A 120 -15.97 8.64 -10.20
CA PRO A 120 -14.98 7.70 -10.70
C PRO A 120 -15.51 6.94 -11.91
N LEU A 121 -14.68 6.77 -12.94
CA LEU A 121 -15.03 5.94 -14.10
C LEU A 121 -14.53 4.51 -13.85
N ILE A 122 -15.45 3.55 -13.72
CA ILE A 122 -15.11 2.16 -13.46
C ILE A 122 -15.12 1.37 -14.76
N SER A 123 -14.01 0.69 -15.04
CA SER A 123 -13.90 -0.26 -16.15
C SER A 123 -13.58 -1.66 -15.63
N ASP A 124 -13.61 -2.65 -16.52
CA ASP A 124 -13.26 -4.02 -16.17
C ASP A 124 -11.84 -4.20 -15.61
N SER A 125 -10.93 -3.29 -15.97
CA SER A 125 -9.48 -3.41 -15.71
C SER A 125 -8.93 -2.40 -14.71
N SER A 126 -9.63 -1.30 -14.46
CA SER A 126 -9.18 -0.24 -13.55
C SER A 126 -10.32 0.70 -13.14
N ILE A 127 -10.11 1.38 -12.01
CA ILE A 127 -10.91 2.52 -11.57
C ILE A 127 -10.14 3.78 -11.94
N LEU A 128 -10.75 4.70 -12.66
CA LEU A 128 -10.13 5.95 -13.09
C LEU A 128 -10.65 7.11 -12.25
N LEU A 129 -9.72 7.78 -11.56
CA LEU A 129 -9.98 9.02 -10.83
C LEU A 129 -9.45 10.21 -11.64
N HIS A 130 -10.21 11.31 -11.67
CA HIS A 130 -9.83 12.53 -12.36
C HIS A 130 -10.41 13.76 -11.68
N ASN A 131 -9.73 14.89 -11.81
CA ASN A 131 -10.18 16.18 -11.27
C ASN A 131 -10.25 17.25 -12.37
N ARG A 132 -10.66 16.86 -13.59
CA ARG A 132 -10.76 17.76 -14.74
C ARG A 132 -11.76 18.89 -14.47
N GLU A 133 -11.29 20.12 -14.58
CA GLU A 133 -12.11 21.34 -14.73
C GLU A 133 -11.93 21.89 -16.15
N GLU A 134 -12.85 22.75 -16.63
CA GLU A 134 -12.80 23.32 -17.99
C GLU A 134 -11.53 24.15 -18.25
N THR A 135 -10.99 24.80 -17.22
CA THR A 135 -9.79 25.67 -17.30
C THR A 135 -8.74 25.35 -16.23
N GLY A 136 -8.70 24.11 -15.74
CA GLY A 136 -7.83 23.69 -14.63
C GLY A 136 -6.77 22.65 -15.00
N PRO A 137 -5.84 22.35 -14.07
CA PRO A 137 -4.85 21.29 -14.24
C PRO A 137 -5.54 19.94 -14.45
N THR A 138 -5.10 19.20 -15.47
CA THR A 138 -5.59 17.84 -15.76
C THR A 138 -4.68 16.81 -15.10
N GLY A 139 -5.28 15.88 -14.36
CA GLY A 139 -4.58 14.79 -13.71
C GLY A 139 -5.44 13.54 -13.67
N TRP A 140 -4.86 12.42 -14.06
CA TRP A 140 -5.52 11.12 -14.08
C TRP A 140 -4.78 10.15 -13.19
N THR A 141 -5.52 9.37 -12.41
CA THR A 141 -4.97 8.27 -11.64
C THR A 141 -5.78 7.01 -11.89
N HIS A 142 -5.15 6.02 -12.50
CA HIS A 142 -5.72 4.70 -12.67
C HIS A 142 -5.38 3.83 -11.46
N ILE A 143 -6.39 3.34 -10.77
CA ILE A 143 -6.24 2.39 -9.67
C ILE A 143 -6.48 0.99 -10.23
N LYS A 144 -5.47 0.14 -10.14
CA LYS A 144 -5.57 -1.29 -10.38
C LYS A 144 -5.55 -2.04 -9.05
N THR A 145 -6.69 -2.61 -8.69
CA THR A 145 -6.81 -3.48 -7.52
C THR A 145 -6.39 -4.89 -7.88
N LEU A 146 -5.21 -5.29 -7.41
CA LEU A 146 -4.63 -6.61 -7.61
C LEU A 146 -5.23 -7.61 -6.61
N LEU A 147 -5.35 -7.20 -5.34
CA LEU A 147 -6.01 -7.98 -4.28
C LEU A 147 -7.05 -7.15 -3.52
N PRO A 148 -8.21 -7.75 -3.12
CA PRO A 148 -8.67 -9.07 -3.53
C PRO A 148 -8.91 -9.14 -5.04
N ALA A 149 -8.78 -10.32 -5.66
CA ALA A 149 -9.03 -10.50 -7.09
C ALA A 149 -10.46 -10.06 -7.47
N LYS A 150 -10.69 -9.70 -8.75
CA LYS A 150 -11.98 -9.15 -9.22
C LYS A 150 -13.18 -10.01 -8.84
N ALA A 151 -13.06 -11.33 -8.98
CA ALA A 151 -14.11 -12.29 -8.64
C ALA A 151 -14.41 -12.35 -7.13
N ASN A 152 -13.48 -11.92 -6.28
CA ASN A 152 -13.55 -12.04 -4.83
C ASN A 152 -13.79 -10.71 -4.12
N ARG A 153 -14.11 -9.64 -4.88
CA ARG A 153 -14.39 -8.31 -4.31
C ARG A 153 -15.71 -7.73 -4.81
N LYS A 154 -16.22 -6.76 -4.06
CA LYS A 154 -17.25 -5.83 -4.49
C LYS A 154 -16.65 -4.43 -4.52
N THR A 155 -16.93 -3.68 -5.57
CA THR A 155 -16.58 -2.27 -5.69
C THR A 155 -17.86 -1.46 -5.77
N VAL A 156 -18.00 -0.45 -4.93
CA VAL A 156 -19.16 0.44 -4.88
C VAL A 156 -18.68 1.87 -4.72
N TYR A 157 -19.34 2.83 -5.34
CA TYR A 157 -19.14 4.24 -5.08
C TYR A 157 -20.47 4.96 -4.89
N TRP A 158 -20.45 6.11 -4.23
CA TRP A 158 -21.62 6.96 -3.97
C TRP A 158 -21.21 8.42 -3.87
N ASN A 159 -22.17 9.34 -4.04
CA ASN A 159 -21.93 10.76 -3.81
C ASN A 159 -21.94 11.03 -2.29
N SER A 160 -21.04 11.88 -1.80
CA SER A 160 -20.94 12.20 -0.37
C SER A 160 -22.17 12.90 0.19
N GLN A 161 -23.04 13.44 -0.67
CA GLN A 161 -24.35 13.99 -0.29
C GLN A 161 -25.43 12.90 -0.12
N ASP A 162 -25.19 11.68 -0.57
CA ASP A 162 -26.13 10.56 -0.41
C ASP A 162 -26.12 10.07 1.05
N THR A 163 -27.30 10.06 1.68
CA THR A 163 -27.46 9.62 3.06
C THR A 163 -27.40 8.10 3.22
N VAL A 164 -27.69 7.36 2.14
CA VAL A 164 -27.59 5.90 2.07
C VAL A 164 -26.26 5.49 1.45
N ASN A 165 -25.42 4.77 2.20
CA ASN A 165 -24.13 4.29 1.71
C ASN A 165 -23.77 2.92 2.31
N PRO A 166 -22.75 2.21 1.77
CA PRO A 166 -22.50 0.80 2.07
C PRO A 166 -21.83 0.54 3.43
N ILE A 167 -21.40 1.58 4.15
CA ILE A 167 -20.73 1.46 5.45
C ILE A 167 -21.72 1.73 6.57
N ALA A 168 -22.20 2.97 6.65
CA ALA A 168 -23.16 3.44 7.66
C ALA A 168 -23.82 4.73 7.18
N PRO A 169 -25.13 4.95 7.43
CA PRO A 169 -25.83 6.16 6.98
C PRO A 169 -25.08 7.43 7.35
N LEU A 170 -24.87 8.33 6.39
CA LEU A 170 -24.15 9.60 6.62
C LEU A 170 -25.15 10.72 6.93
N PRO A 171 -24.77 11.68 7.80
CA PRO A 171 -25.59 12.86 8.04
C PRO A 171 -25.62 13.75 6.79
N ALA A 172 -26.72 14.49 6.60
CA ALA A 172 -26.82 15.47 5.53
C ALA A 172 -25.75 16.57 5.71
N ILE A 173 -25.03 16.89 4.64
CA ILE A 173 -24.00 17.92 4.65
C ILE A 173 -24.62 19.23 4.15
N SER A 174 -24.57 20.28 4.96
CA SER A 174 -25.26 21.56 4.70
C SER A 174 -24.37 22.68 4.14
N THR A 175 -23.13 22.38 3.75
CA THR A 175 -22.20 23.38 3.21
C THR A 175 -22.17 23.34 1.68
N HIS A 176 -21.68 24.43 1.07
CA HIS A 176 -21.59 24.57 -0.39
C HIS A 176 -20.20 24.22 -0.94
N GLU A 177 -19.27 23.82 -0.06
CA GLU A 177 -17.88 23.54 -0.44
C GLU A 177 -17.80 22.39 -1.42
N PRO A 178 -16.97 22.49 -2.49
CA PRO A 178 -16.89 21.48 -3.53
C PRO A 178 -16.50 20.09 -3.01
N GLU A 179 -15.71 20.01 -1.93
CA GLU A 179 -15.29 18.77 -1.26
C GLU A 179 -16.47 17.97 -0.69
N THR A 180 -17.62 18.61 -0.43
CA THR A 180 -18.82 17.94 0.09
C THR A 180 -19.66 17.26 -0.98
N LYS A 181 -19.39 17.56 -2.25
CA LYS A 181 -20.08 17.00 -3.43
C LYS A 181 -19.27 15.89 -4.09
N GLY A 182 -18.13 15.52 -3.48
CA GLY A 182 -17.25 14.48 -3.98
C GLY A 182 -17.85 13.08 -3.85
N TYR A 183 -17.15 12.09 -4.40
CA TYR A 183 -17.54 10.69 -4.36
C TYR A 183 -16.61 9.90 -3.45
N GLN A 184 -17.18 8.87 -2.84
CA GLN A 184 -16.44 7.89 -2.07
C GLN A 184 -16.56 6.55 -2.78
N LEU A 185 -15.44 5.86 -2.92
CA LEU A 185 -15.37 4.52 -3.50
C LEU A 185 -14.82 3.57 -2.46
N VAL A 186 -15.46 2.40 -2.33
CA VAL A 186 -14.99 1.31 -1.48
C VAL A 186 -14.81 0.03 -2.25
N ILE A 187 -13.85 -0.75 -1.78
CA ILE A 187 -13.60 -2.12 -2.19
C ILE A 187 -13.70 -2.99 -0.95
N SER A 188 -14.52 -4.04 -1.01
CA SER A 188 -14.67 -5.02 0.08
C SER A 188 -14.50 -6.45 -0.45
N PRO A 189 -13.93 -7.36 0.34
CA PRO A 189 -13.97 -8.80 0.05
C PRO A 189 -15.43 -9.28 -0.01
N GLN A 190 -15.71 -10.28 -0.86
CA GLN A 190 -17.04 -10.91 -0.91
C GLN A 190 -17.25 -11.93 0.21
N GLN A 191 -16.18 -12.62 0.63
CA GLN A 191 -16.22 -13.62 1.69
C GLN A 191 -15.80 -13.00 3.02
N ALA A 192 -16.49 -13.40 4.08
CA ALA A 192 -16.12 -13.06 5.45
C ALA A 192 -14.82 -13.80 5.83
N ASN A 193 -13.82 -13.05 6.28
CA ASN A 193 -12.50 -13.57 6.66
C ASN A 193 -11.98 -12.78 7.85
N LYS A 194 -11.15 -13.38 8.71
CA LYS A 194 -10.41 -12.58 9.72
C LYS A 194 -9.32 -11.75 9.07
N LYS A 195 -8.53 -12.36 8.20
CA LYS A 195 -7.40 -11.74 7.51
C LYS A 195 -7.77 -11.43 6.07
N ASP A 196 -7.58 -10.18 5.66
CA ASP A 196 -7.73 -9.75 4.28
C ASP A 196 -6.52 -8.91 3.86
N THR A 197 -6.16 -9.02 2.58
CA THR A 197 -5.11 -8.23 1.96
C THR A 197 -5.70 -7.37 0.85
N PHE A 198 -5.40 -6.08 0.86
CA PHE A 198 -5.73 -5.16 -0.22
C PHE A 198 -4.44 -4.66 -0.85
N LEU A 199 -4.27 -4.98 -2.13
CA LEU A 199 -3.11 -4.57 -2.90
C LEU A 199 -3.59 -3.73 -4.07
N ASN A 200 -3.32 -2.43 -4.01
CA ASN A 200 -3.76 -1.44 -4.98
C ASN A 200 -2.55 -0.75 -5.61
N LEU A 201 -2.53 -0.67 -6.93
CA LEU A 201 -1.54 0.09 -7.69
C LEU A 201 -2.19 1.36 -8.25
N PHE A 202 -1.65 2.51 -7.88
CA PHE A 202 -2.03 3.82 -8.39
C PHE A 202 -1.07 4.19 -9.52
N LEU A 203 -1.59 4.46 -10.71
CA LEU A 203 -0.81 4.88 -11.87
C LEU A 203 -1.20 6.29 -12.23
N MET A 204 -0.29 7.24 -12.02
CA MET A 204 -0.48 8.62 -12.43
C MET A 204 -0.17 8.71 -13.92
N ALA A 205 -1.10 9.24 -14.70
CA ALA A 205 -0.99 9.32 -16.16
C ALA A 205 -1.34 10.71 -16.69
N ALA A 206 -0.70 11.10 -17.79
CA ALA A 206 -1.08 12.29 -18.55
C ALA A 206 -2.43 12.08 -19.24
N ASP A 207 -3.06 13.17 -19.67
CA ASP A 207 -4.36 13.13 -20.32
C ASP A 207 -4.35 12.28 -21.62
N GLY A 208 -5.39 11.48 -21.81
CA GLY A 208 -5.53 10.55 -22.93
C GLY A 208 -4.53 9.38 -22.95
N VAL A 209 -3.66 9.24 -21.94
CA VAL A 209 -2.70 8.11 -21.88
C VAL A 209 -3.40 6.86 -21.38
N ARG A 210 -3.32 5.77 -22.15
CA ARG A 210 -3.78 4.45 -21.71
C ARG A 210 -2.89 3.95 -20.56
N PRO A 211 -3.45 3.41 -19.47
CA PRO A 211 -2.64 2.89 -18.37
C PRO A 211 -1.76 1.73 -18.86
N PRO A 212 -0.49 1.67 -18.41
CA PRO A 212 0.41 0.60 -18.80
C PRO A 212 -0.11 -0.77 -18.38
N LEU A 213 0.34 -1.80 -19.08
CA LEU A 213 0.12 -3.19 -18.67
C LEU A 213 0.80 -3.42 -17.32
N VAL A 214 0.11 -4.15 -16.46
CA VAL A 214 0.60 -4.49 -15.13
C VAL A 214 0.56 -6.01 -15.03
N HIS A 215 1.70 -6.62 -14.79
CA HIS A 215 1.78 -8.04 -14.49
C HIS A 215 1.88 -8.18 -12.98
N PHE A 216 1.06 -9.06 -12.43
CA PHE A 216 1.02 -9.38 -11.02
C PHE A 216 1.18 -10.88 -10.86
N ASP A 217 2.11 -11.28 -10.01
CA ASP A 217 2.34 -12.67 -9.61
C ASP A 217 2.40 -12.73 -8.09
N GLU A 218 1.84 -13.81 -7.53
CA GLU A 218 1.84 -14.09 -6.11
C GLU A 218 2.47 -15.47 -5.88
N THR A 219 3.53 -15.50 -5.08
CA THR A 219 4.14 -16.72 -4.58
C THR A 219 3.80 -16.91 -3.11
N SER A 220 4.23 -18.04 -2.53
CA SER A 220 4.09 -18.28 -1.10
C SER A 220 4.80 -17.24 -0.21
N MET A 221 5.77 -16.50 -0.75
CA MET A 221 6.59 -15.55 0.01
C MET A 221 6.46 -14.11 -0.48
N GLU A 222 6.12 -13.88 -1.75
CA GLU A 222 6.27 -12.59 -2.41
C GLU A 222 5.06 -12.22 -3.29
N TYR A 223 4.75 -10.93 -3.31
CA TYR A 223 4.03 -10.28 -4.39
C TYR A 223 5.03 -9.65 -5.35
N ARG A 224 4.86 -9.90 -6.65
CA ARG A 224 5.70 -9.36 -7.72
C ARG A 224 4.84 -8.53 -8.65
N ILE A 225 5.14 -7.24 -8.75
CA ILE A 225 4.37 -6.28 -9.54
C ILE A 225 5.30 -5.68 -10.58
N LYS A 226 5.05 -5.99 -11.84
CA LYS A 226 5.79 -5.42 -12.96
C LYS A 226 4.96 -4.38 -13.67
N VAL A 227 5.53 -3.19 -13.83
CA VAL A 227 4.93 -2.06 -14.54
C VAL A 227 6.04 -1.24 -15.19
N LEU A 228 5.89 -0.95 -16.49
CA LEU A 228 6.97 -0.36 -17.29
C LEU A 228 8.26 -1.18 -17.15
N ASP A 229 9.39 -0.52 -16.91
CA ASP A 229 10.72 -1.08 -16.63
C ASP A 229 10.95 -1.40 -15.14
N TYR A 230 9.91 -1.36 -14.30
CA TYR A 230 10.03 -1.62 -12.86
C TYR A 230 9.46 -2.98 -12.47
N LEU A 231 10.19 -3.68 -11.60
CA LEU A 231 9.69 -4.82 -10.83
C LEU A 231 9.73 -4.48 -9.35
N VAL A 232 8.56 -4.41 -8.71
CA VAL A 232 8.44 -4.23 -7.26
C VAL A 232 8.14 -5.58 -6.61
N VAL A 233 8.95 -5.96 -5.63
CA VAL A 233 8.80 -7.19 -4.85
C VAL A 233 8.50 -6.84 -3.39
N LEU A 234 7.41 -7.38 -2.86
CA LEU A 234 6.91 -7.16 -1.50
C LEU A 234 6.65 -8.53 -0.84
N PRO A 235 6.72 -8.65 0.50
CA PRO A 235 6.34 -9.89 1.17
C PRO A 235 4.83 -10.16 1.05
N SER A 236 4.44 -11.41 0.78
CA SER A 236 3.01 -11.78 0.62
C SER A 236 2.34 -12.27 1.90
N LYS A 237 3.02 -13.13 2.67
CA LYS A 237 2.46 -13.78 3.87
C LYS A 237 3.17 -13.42 5.17
N SER A 238 4.44 -13.06 5.10
CA SER A 238 5.30 -12.64 6.21
C SER A 238 5.36 -11.12 6.34
N GLU A 239 5.93 -10.63 7.43
CA GLU A 239 6.18 -9.20 7.62
C GLU A 239 7.36 -8.68 6.78
N LEU A 240 8.32 -9.56 6.49
CA LEU A 240 9.57 -9.28 5.76
C LEU A 240 9.86 -10.41 4.77
N LEU A 241 10.57 -10.09 3.70
CA LEU A 241 11.13 -11.03 2.74
C LEU A 241 12.12 -12.00 3.41
N PRO A 242 12.23 -13.24 2.90
CA PRO A 242 13.16 -14.24 3.44
C PRO A 242 14.62 -13.81 3.27
N ASP A 243 15.52 -14.38 4.08
CA ASP A 243 16.97 -14.08 4.02
C ASP A 243 17.64 -14.58 2.72
N SER A 244 16.97 -15.43 1.94
CA SER A 244 17.40 -15.78 0.58
C SER A 244 16.21 -16.14 -0.31
N PHE A 245 16.26 -15.70 -1.57
CA PHE A 245 15.25 -15.96 -2.59
C PHE A 245 15.81 -15.64 -3.98
N ASP A 246 15.12 -16.11 -5.02
CA ASP A 246 15.50 -15.91 -6.42
C ASP A 246 14.45 -15.07 -7.16
N ILE A 247 14.94 -14.17 -8.02
CA ILE A 247 14.11 -13.41 -8.96
C ILE A 247 14.57 -13.71 -10.38
N THR A 248 13.63 -14.06 -11.25
CA THR A 248 13.87 -14.20 -12.69
C THR A 248 13.32 -12.99 -13.42
N LEU A 249 14.19 -12.29 -14.15
CA LEU A 249 13.78 -11.21 -15.04
C LEU A 249 13.63 -11.77 -16.45
N LEU A 250 12.47 -11.55 -17.06
CA LEU A 250 12.12 -12.09 -18.38
C LEU A 250 12.42 -11.13 -19.53
N ASP A 251 12.58 -9.83 -19.26
CA ASP A 251 12.86 -8.86 -20.33
C ASP A 251 14.35 -8.68 -20.54
N HIS A 252 14.75 -8.58 -21.80
CA HIS A 252 16.14 -8.30 -22.18
C HIS A 252 16.56 -6.84 -21.98
N SER A 253 15.60 -5.91 -21.87
CA SER A 253 15.90 -4.53 -21.51
C SER A 253 16.26 -4.40 -20.04
N ASP A 254 17.06 -3.40 -19.70
CA ASP A 254 17.35 -3.06 -18.31
C ASP A 254 16.05 -2.70 -17.56
N GLN A 255 15.89 -3.30 -16.39
CA GLN A 255 14.81 -3.11 -15.45
C GLN A 255 15.35 -2.63 -14.11
N LYS A 256 14.55 -1.84 -13.40
CA LYS A 256 14.79 -1.45 -12.01
C LYS A 256 14.01 -2.37 -11.09
N VAL A 257 14.72 -3.14 -10.27
CA VAL A 257 14.11 -4.05 -9.30
C VAL A 257 14.14 -3.39 -7.93
N ILE A 258 12.97 -3.17 -7.34
CA ILE A 258 12.79 -2.65 -5.99
C ILE A 258 12.40 -3.81 -5.08
N LEU A 259 13.26 -4.12 -4.10
CA LEU A 259 12.98 -5.10 -3.07
C LEU A 259 12.52 -4.34 -1.83
N ALA A 260 11.28 -4.55 -1.42
CA ALA A 260 10.66 -3.89 -0.28
C ALA A 260 10.29 -4.92 0.80
N GLY A 261 10.60 -4.60 2.06
CA GLY A 261 10.44 -5.52 3.19
C GLY A 261 11.65 -6.40 3.47
N LEU A 262 12.86 -5.97 3.17
CA LEU A 262 14.10 -6.69 3.54
C LEU A 262 14.45 -6.48 5.02
N LYS A 263 15.10 -7.46 5.65
CA LYS A 263 15.74 -7.25 6.97
C LYS A 263 16.96 -6.31 6.84
N PRO A 264 17.25 -5.46 7.85
CA PRO A 264 18.47 -4.65 7.87
C PRO A 264 19.72 -5.52 7.83
N GLY A 265 20.74 -5.15 7.07
CA GLY A 265 21.94 -5.98 6.96
C GLY A 265 22.61 -5.87 5.61
N LEU A 266 23.56 -6.78 5.39
CA LEU A 266 24.33 -6.82 4.17
C LEU A 266 23.71 -7.83 3.20
N TRP A 267 23.28 -7.34 2.04
CA TRP A 267 22.62 -8.12 1.01
C TRP A 267 23.51 -8.25 -0.21
N TYR A 268 23.45 -9.42 -0.83
CA TYR A 268 24.16 -9.75 -2.05
C TYR A 268 23.14 -10.10 -3.13
N VAL A 269 23.40 -9.63 -4.33
CA VAL A 269 22.62 -9.92 -5.53
C VAL A 269 23.60 -10.48 -6.56
N CYS A 270 23.40 -11.74 -6.95
CA CYS A 270 24.24 -12.42 -7.93
C CYS A 270 23.41 -12.76 -9.17
N LYS A 271 23.81 -12.23 -10.34
CA LYS A 271 23.28 -12.71 -11.61
C LYS A 271 23.93 -14.05 -11.93
N GLN A 272 23.13 -15.11 -11.99
CA GLN A 272 23.64 -16.48 -12.11
C GLN A 272 24.35 -16.72 -13.45
N ASP A 273 23.83 -16.17 -14.55
CA ASP A 273 24.33 -16.43 -15.92
C ASP A 273 25.81 -16.10 -16.12
N ASN A 274 26.29 -15.03 -15.47
CA ASN A 274 27.66 -14.52 -15.64
C ASN A 274 28.38 -14.29 -14.31
N ASN A 275 27.81 -14.79 -13.21
CA ASN A 275 28.33 -14.64 -11.85
C ASN A 275 28.67 -13.18 -11.48
N THR A 276 27.86 -12.20 -11.92
CA THR A 276 28.06 -10.79 -11.55
C THR A 276 27.47 -10.52 -10.17
N HIS A 277 28.27 -9.94 -9.26
CA HIS A 277 27.88 -9.69 -7.87
C HIS A 277 27.69 -8.21 -7.59
N PHE A 278 26.61 -7.90 -6.90
CA PHE A 278 26.34 -6.58 -6.33
C PHE A 278 26.14 -6.73 -4.82
N LYS A 279 26.59 -5.72 -4.08
CA LYS A 279 26.54 -5.70 -2.62
C LYS A 279 25.81 -4.45 -2.16
N PHE A 280 24.84 -4.62 -1.29
CA PHE A 280 24.00 -3.55 -0.77
C PHE A 280 23.94 -3.60 0.75
N LYS A 281 23.90 -2.44 1.39
CA LYS A 281 23.64 -2.33 2.84
C LYS A 281 22.23 -1.79 3.03
N VAL A 282 21.33 -2.62 3.55
CA VAL A 282 20.00 -2.18 3.99
C VAL A 282 20.15 -1.64 5.41
N LYS A 283 19.87 -0.35 5.59
CA LYS A 283 19.89 0.31 6.90
C LYS A 283 18.72 -0.17 7.77
N GLU A 284 18.89 -0.03 9.08
CA GLU A 284 17.79 -0.22 10.02
C GLU A 284 16.63 0.72 9.66
N ASN A 285 15.40 0.20 9.75
CA ASN A 285 14.16 0.89 9.38
C ASN A 285 14.09 1.37 7.91
N ALA A 286 15.07 1.10 7.04
CA ALA A 286 14.93 1.37 5.60
C ALA A 286 14.19 0.22 4.90
N ASN A 287 14.58 -1.01 5.21
CA ASN A 287 13.96 -2.26 4.76
C ASN A 287 13.70 -2.37 3.25
N SER A 288 14.43 -1.63 2.42
CA SER A 288 14.33 -1.73 0.97
C SER A 288 15.68 -1.48 0.31
N LEU A 289 15.82 -1.95 -0.92
CA LEU A 289 16.91 -1.59 -1.83
C LEU A 289 16.41 -1.60 -3.27
N GLN A 290 17.18 -0.98 -4.17
CA GLN A 290 16.98 -1.08 -5.60
C GLN A 290 18.26 -1.53 -6.29
N PHE A 291 18.14 -2.36 -7.32
CA PHE A 291 19.22 -2.66 -8.25
C PHE A 291 18.71 -2.65 -9.69
N SER A 292 19.62 -2.52 -10.64
CA SER A 292 19.31 -2.66 -12.06
C SER A 292 19.68 -4.06 -12.54
N GLY A 293 18.83 -4.67 -13.34
CA GLY A 293 19.06 -5.99 -13.94
C GLY A 293 18.36 -6.13 -15.27
N ASN A 294 18.75 -7.11 -16.06
CA ASN A 294 18.10 -7.49 -17.31
C ASN A 294 17.89 -9.00 -17.32
N HIS A 295 17.44 -9.57 -18.44
CA HIS A 295 17.11 -10.98 -18.56
C HIS A 295 18.12 -11.90 -17.85
N GLY A 296 17.60 -12.80 -17.01
CA GLY A 296 18.37 -13.77 -16.25
C GLY A 296 17.81 -14.02 -14.86
N THR A 297 18.43 -14.96 -14.14
CA THR A 297 18.06 -15.28 -12.75
C THR A 297 19.05 -14.64 -11.78
N TYR A 298 18.50 -13.99 -10.76
CA TYR A 298 19.23 -13.29 -9.72
C TYR A 298 19.01 -13.99 -8.39
N LYS A 299 20.09 -14.52 -7.82
CA LYS A 299 20.10 -15.03 -6.44
C LYS A 299 20.33 -13.89 -5.48
N ILE A 300 19.45 -13.75 -4.50
CA ILE A 300 19.51 -12.69 -3.49
C ILE A 300 19.65 -13.34 -2.12
N TRP A 301 20.59 -12.86 -1.30
CA TRP A 301 20.73 -13.34 0.06
C TRP A 301 21.32 -12.31 1.01
N ARG A 302 20.98 -12.42 2.29
CA ARG A 302 21.54 -11.63 3.39
C ARG A 302 22.70 -12.39 4.01
N ASN A 303 23.87 -11.76 4.14
CA ASN A 303 24.93 -12.30 4.99
C ASN A 303 24.62 -11.97 6.45
N ASN A 304 24.49 -13.00 7.29
CA ASN A 304 24.22 -12.84 8.70
C ASN A 304 25.57 -12.82 9.44
N PRO A 305 25.92 -11.74 10.16
CA PRO A 305 27.18 -11.72 10.92
C PRO A 305 27.25 -12.82 11.99
N ASP A 306 26.08 -13.31 12.47
CA ASP A 306 26.00 -14.40 13.45
C ASP A 306 26.30 -15.80 12.86
N SER A 307 26.42 -15.94 11.53
CA SER A 307 26.81 -17.21 10.89
C SER A 307 28.31 -17.32 10.59
N GLU A 308 29.12 -16.30 10.89
CA GLU A 308 30.58 -16.35 10.74
C GLU A 308 31.29 -16.94 12.00
N GLY A 309 30.54 -17.43 12.99
CA GLY A 309 31.06 -17.97 14.25
C GLY A 309 31.18 -19.50 14.37
N GLU A 310 30.73 -20.29 13.38
CA GLU A 310 30.69 -21.76 13.49
C GLU A 310 31.63 -22.52 12.55
N THR A 311 32.63 -21.85 11.96
CA THR A 311 33.73 -22.54 11.28
C THR A 311 35.07 -21.98 11.71
N GLN A 312 35.59 -22.53 12.80
CA GLN A 312 37.02 -22.75 13.03
C GLN A 312 37.26 -24.23 13.30
#